data_AF-A0A7J5WMA0-F1
#
_entry.id   AF-A0A7J5WMA0-F1
#
_cell.length_a   1.000
_cell.length_b   1.000
_cell.length_c   1.000
_cell.angle_alpha   90.00
_cell.angle_beta   90.00
_cell.angle_gamma   90.00
#
_symmetry.space_group_name_H-M   'P 1'
#
loop_
_entity.id
_entity.type
_entity.pdbx_description
1 polymer ?
#
loop_
_entity_poly.entity_id
_entity_poly.type
_entity_poly.pdbx_seq_one_letter_code
_entity_poly.pdbx_strand_id
1 'polypeptide(L)'
;MAKNLLIVESPAKAKTIEKILGKDFEVKSCYGHIRDLEKDDMGIDVSNHYLPRYKVPEEKERVVKELRQLAKKADEVWLASDEDREGESISWHLAEVLGLDPSTTKRIVFHEITAPAIKKAVANPRTINMNLVNAQQARRVLDRLVGFELSPVLWRKIGMQRSLSAGRVQSVAVRLIVEREREINHFISESSFKVEAFFKAPDIHGKQVVFKAEGPTKLSTQKEAEHFLNSCIAANYKVGDIQVKPAKRSPAAPFTTSTLQQEASRKMGYSVSRTMILAQKLYESGKITYMRTDSISLSETALEDISKEIRSSYGANYHQPRKFKNKNESAQEAHEAIRPTYMGNHTVEDDETKRLYELIWKRTIASQMSDAAFEKTTAKISISTNKDQLTASGEVMQFDGFLKVYMEGKDEEDEENTEGMLPPLKVGDALHFVEMLASEK
;
A
#
# COMPACT_ATOMS: atom_id res chain seq x y z
N MET A 1 -18.91 -16.69 -36.71
CA MET A 1 -19.14 -15.38 -36.08
C MET A 1 -19.36 -15.64 -34.61
N ALA A 2 -18.79 -14.83 -33.73
CA ALA A 2 -19.04 -14.97 -32.29
C ALA A 2 -20.53 -14.74 -32.03
N LYS A 3 -21.11 -15.52 -31.12
CA LYS A 3 -22.54 -15.42 -30.77
C LYS A 3 -22.79 -14.30 -29.76
N ASN A 4 -21.82 -14.06 -28.87
CA ASN A 4 -21.97 -13.15 -27.74
C ASN A 4 -21.03 -11.95 -27.86
N LEU A 5 -21.50 -10.77 -27.48
CA LEU A 5 -20.68 -9.58 -27.32
C LEU A 5 -20.38 -9.35 -25.84
N LEU A 6 -19.10 -9.19 -25.49
CA LEU A 6 -18.68 -8.84 -24.13
C LEU A 6 -17.92 -7.52 -24.14
N ILE A 7 -18.34 -6.56 -23.31
CA ILE A 7 -17.79 -5.20 -23.29
C ILE A 7 -17.02 -4.95 -21.99
N VAL A 8 -15.79 -4.44 -22.13
CA VAL A 8 -14.85 -4.08 -21.04
C VAL A 8 -14.32 -2.66 -21.22
N GLU A 9 -13.59 -2.13 -20.25
CA GLU A 9 -13.13 -0.74 -20.27
C GLU A 9 -11.86 -0.52 -21.09
N SER A 10 -10.97 -1.51 -21.16
CA SER A 10 -9.65 -1.34 -21.77
C SER A 10 -9.38 -2.37 -22.87
N PRO A 11 -8.58 -2.01 -23.90
CA PRO A 11 -8.17 -2.96 -24.93
C PRO A 11 -7.31 -4.12 -24.42
N ALA A 12 -6.48 -3.87 -23.39
CA ALA A 12 -5.62 -4.91 -22.81
C ALA A 12 -6.47 -5.98 -22.11
N LYS A 13 -7.45 -5.54 -21.30
CA LYS A 13 -8.44 -6.41 -20.65
C LYS A 13 -9.24 -7.21 -21.68
N ALA A 14 -9.65 -6.56 -22.78
CA ALA A 14 -10.37 -7.23 -23.88
C ALA A 14 -9.55 -8.39 -24.46
N LYS A 15 -8.28 -8.13 -24.80
CA LYS A 15 -7.37 -9.14 -25.36
C LYS A 15 -7.13 -10.31 -24.40
N THR A 16 -7.00 -10.04 -23.11
CA THR A 16 -6.77 -11.10 -22.10
C THR A 16 -8.01 -11.97 -21.92
N ILE A 17 -9.20 -11.37 -21.83
CA ILE A 17 -10.47 -12.11 -21.65
C ILE A 17 -10.86 -12.88 -22.92
N GLU A 18 -10.64 -12.30 -24.10
CA GLU A 18 -10.92 -12.96 -25.38
C GLU A 18 -10.11 -14.26 -25.54
N LYS A 19 -8.83 -14.26 -25.12
CA LYS A 19 -7.99 -15.47 -25.09
C LYS A 19 -8.56 -16.56 -24.17
N ILE A 20 -9.25 -16.18 -23.09
CA ILE A 20 -9.82 -17.11 -22.11
C ILE A 20 -11.16 -17.68 -22.59
N LEU A 21 -12.02 -16.84 -23.15
CA LEU A 21 -13.38 -17.20 -23.58
C LEU A 21 -13.42 -17.85 -24.96
N GLY A 22 -12.45 -17.57 -25.82
CA GLY A 22 -12.35 -18.17 -27.15
C GLY A 22 -13.40 -17.64 -28.13
N LYS A 23 -13.71 -18.44 -29.16
CA LYS A 23 -14.44 -18.01 -30.36
C LYS A 23 -15.93 -17.70 -30.15
N ASP A 24 -16.50 -18.08 -29.00
CA ASP A 24 -17.92 -17.86 -28.70
C ASP A 24 -18.22 -16.40 -28.31
N PHE A 25 -17.20 -15.65 -27.90
CA PHE A 25 -17.30 -14.25 -27.48
C PHE A 25 -16.48 -13.34 -28.38
N GLU A 26 -17.09 -12.26 -28.86
CA GLU A 26 -16.38 -11.08 -29.37
C GLU A 26 -16.21 -10.09 -28.22
N VAL A 27 -14.97 -9.77 -27.86
CA VAL A 27 -14.69 -8.89 -26.72
C VAL A 27 -14.25 -7.52 -27.19
N LYS A 28 -14.94 -6.47 -26.73
CA LYS A 28 -14.70 -5.08 -27.16
C LYS A 28 -14.46 -4.14 -25.99
N SER A 29 -13.65 -3.11 -26.24
CA SER A 29 -13.35 -2.05 -25.28
C SER A 29 -14.22 -0.82 -25.49
N CYS A 30 -14.81 -0.28 -24.42
CA CYS A 30 -15.50 1.00 -24.42
C CYS A 30 -14.56 2.20 -24.12
N TYR A 31 -13.29 1.94 -23.80
CA TYR A 31 -12.28 2.94 -23.47
C TYR A 31 -12.66 3.79 -22.25
N GLY A 32 -13.19 3.14 -21.21
CA GLY A 32 -13.66 3.78 -19.97
C GLY A 32 -15.06 4.40 -20.12
N HIS A 33 -15.27 5.55 -19.46
CA HIS A 33 -16.56 6.27 -19.50
C HIS A 33 -16.96 6.66 -20.93
N ILE A 34 -18.21 6.38 -21.29
CA ILE A 34 -18.79 6.70 -22.62
C ILE A 34 -19.79 7.86 -22.59
N ARG A 35 -20.21 8.27 -21.40
CA ARG A 35 -21.03 9.46 -21.15
C ARG A 35 -20.33 10.33 -20.10
N ASP A 36 -20.51 11.63 -20.19
CA ASP A 36 -20.16 12.56 -19.12
C ASP A 36 -21.28 13.61 -18.95
N LEU A 37 -21.26 14.32 -17.82
CA LEU A 37 -22.18 15.41 -17.57
C LEU A 37 -22.02 16.50 -18.63
N GLU A 38 -23.13 17.08 -19.04
CA GLU A 38 -23.14 18.30 -19.85
C GLU A 38 -22.30 19.39 -19.15
N LYS A 39 -21.59 20.19 -19.96
CA LYS A 39 -20.75 21.28 -19.47
C LYS A 39 -21.58 22.55 -19.21
N ASP A 40 -22.63 22.72 -19.99
CA ASP A 40 -23.51 23.88 -19.91
C ASP A 40 -24.46 23.75 -18.71
N ASP A 41 -24.69 24.88 -18.03
CA ASP A 41 -25.65 24.98 -16.93
C ASP A 41 -25.47 23.88 -15.86
N MET A 42 -24.21 23.62 -15.49
CA MET A 42 -23.78 22.61 -14.48
C MET A 42 -24.09 21.14 -14.83
N GLY A 43 -24.92 20.86 -15.84
CA GLY A 43 -25.35 19.51 -16.23
C GLY A 43 -26.14 18.78 -15.14
N ILE A 44 -26.71 19.50 -14.16
CA ILE A 44 -27.47 18.95 -13.03
C ILE A 44 -28.74 19.79 -12.86
N ASP A 45 -29.89 19.14 -12.95
CA ASP A 45 -31.17 19.76 -12.67
C ASP A 45 -31.47 19.74 -11.16
N VAL A 46 -31.09 20.81 -10.47
CA VAL A 46 -31.31 20.96 -9.01
C VAL A 46 -32.80 21.04 -8.66
N SER A 47 -33.62 21.56 -9.56
CA SER A 47 -35.07 21.71 -9.34
C SER A 47 -35.82 20.38 -9.42
N ASN A 48 -35.31 19.44 -10.23
CA ASN A 48 -35.89 18.14 -10.44
C ASN A 48 -35.01 17.05 -9.81
N HIS A 49 -34.93 17.04 -8.47
CA HIS A 49 -34.27 15.99 -7.68
C HIS A 49 -32.79 15.73 -8.04
N TYR A 50 -32.04 16.76 -8.46
CA TYR A 50 -30.62 16.66 -8.82
C TYR A 50 -30.33 15.72 -10.00
N LEU A 51 -31.29 15.58 -10.93
CA LEU A 51 -31.12 14.69 -12.07
C LEU A 51 -29.93 15.13 -12.95
N PRO A 52 -28.93 14.26 -13.17
CA PRO A 52 -27.79 14.57 -14.03
C PRO A 52 -28.20 14.49 -15.51
N ARG A 53 -27.77 15.48 -16.30
CA ARG A 53 -27.86 15.46 -17.75
C ARG A 53 -26.55 14.93 -18.33
N TYR A 54 -26.60 13.72 -18.89
CA TYR A 54 -25.46 13.06 -19.50
C TYR A 54 -25.49 13.20 -21.02
N LYS A 55 -24.33 13.46 -21.62
CA LYS A 55 -24.13 13.39 -23.06
C LYS A 55 -22.98 12.46 -23.42
N VAL A 56 -23.01 11.92 -24.63
CA VAL A 56 -21.87 11.21 -25.22
C VAL A 56 -20.87 12.27 -25.70
N PRO A 57 -19.61 12.29 -25.21
CA PRO A 57 -18.58 13.18 -25.73
C PRO A 57 -18.28 12.88 -27.21
N GLU A 58 -17.90 13.90 -27.98
CA GLU A 58 -17.64 13.78 -29.42
C GLU A 58 -16.59 12.70 -29.71
N GLU A 59 -15.54 12.62 -28.88
CA GLU A 59 -14.48 11.63 -29.00
C GLU A 59 -14.95 10.18 -28.75
N LYS A 60 -16.15 9.97 -28.19
CA LYS A 60 -16.74 8.66 -27.91
C LYS A 60 -17.82 8.23 -28.91
N GLU A 61 -18.29 9.11 -29.78
CA GLU A 61 -19.38 8.81 -30.72
C GLU A 61 -19.07 7.62 -31.63
N ARG A 62 -17.83 7.56 -32.14
CA ARG A 62 -17.38 6.45 -33.00
C ARG A 62 -17.43 5.11 -32.28
N VAL A 63 -16.96 5.07 -31.02
CA VAL A 63 -16.94 3.85 -30.20
C VAL A 63 -18.38 3.41 -29.91
N VAL A 64 -19.25 4.34 -29.52
CA VAL A 64 -20.67 4.07 -29.28
C VAL A 64 -21.35 3.52 -30.53
N LYS A 65 -21.08 4.10 -31.70
CA LYS A 65 -21.64 3.64 -32.98
C LYS A 65 -21.21 2.21 -33.31
N GLU A 66 -19.94 1.87 -33.11
CA GLU A 66 -19.42 0.51 -33.30
C GLU A 66 -20.10 -0.47 -32.34
N LEU A 67 -20.12 -0.16 -31.03
CA LEU A 67 -20.72 -1.02 -30.00
C LEU A 67 -22.22 -1.23 -30.25
N ARG A 68 -22.97 -0.21 -30.68
CA ARG A 68 -24.38 -0.35 -31.08
C ARG A 68 -24.58 -1.31 -32.25
N GLN A 69 -23.69 -1.27 -33.24
CA GLN A 69 -23.77 -2.16 -34.40
C GLN A 69 -23.48 -3.62 -34.01
N LEU A 70 -22.51 -3.84 -33.12
CA LEU A 70 -22.17 -5.17 -32.62
C LEU A 70 -23.26 -5.72 -31.70
N ALA A 71 -23.80 -4.89 -30.80
CA ALA A 71 -24.87 -5.28 -29.88
C ALA A 71 -26.13 -5.75 -30.63
N LYS A 72 -26.46 -5.13 -31.77
CA LYS A 72 -27.58 -5.55 -32.62
C LYS A 72 -27.37 -6.88 -33.35
N LYS A 73 -26.12 -7.30 -33.52
CA LYS A 73 -25.76 -8.55 -34.22
C LYS A 73 -25.52 -9.73 -33.28
N ALA A 74 -25.24 -9.46 -32.02
CA ALA A 74 -25.00 -10.47 -31.01
C ALA A 74 -26.31 -11.07 -30.51
N ASP A 75 -26.29 -12.36 -30.18
CA ASP A 75 -27.41 -13.06 -29.54
C ASP A 75 -27.61 -12.54 -28.10
N GLU A 76 -26.49 -12.30 -27.40
CA GLU A 76 -26.47 -11.73 -26.05
C GLU A 76 -25.35 -10.70 -25.87
N VAL A 77 -25.62 -9.70 -25.03
CA VAL A 77 -24.63 -8.68 -24.62
C VAL A 77 -24.29 -8.84 -23.14
N TRP A 78 -22.99 -8.86 -22.85
CA TRP A 78 -22.42 -9.03 -21.52
C TRP A 78 -21.58 -7.80 -21.15
N LEU A 79 -21.78 -7.30 -19.93
CA LEU A 79 -21.03 -6.18 -19.37
C LEU A 79 -20.01 -6.70 -18.35
N ALA A 80 -18.73 -6.37 -18.55
CA ALA A 80 -17.61 -6.95 -17.80
C ALA A 80 -16.67 -5.86 -17.24
N SER A 81 -17.25 -4.74 -16.80
CA SER A 81 -16.50 -3.69 -16.13
C SER A 81 -15.97 -4.13 -14.75
N ASP A 82 -15.05 -3.37 -14.19
CA ASP A 82 -14.45 -3.61 -12.89
C ASP A 82 -15.51 -3.62 -11.78
N GLU A 83 -15.21 -4.30 -10.70
CA GLU A 83 -16.13 -4.52 -9.59
C GLU A 83 -16.07 -3.41 -8.55
N ASP A 84 -16.12 -2.16 -9.02
CA ASP A 84 -16.30 -1.02 -8.13
C ASP A 84 -17.47 -0.16 -8.63
N ARG A 85 -17.81 0.88 -7.87
CA ARG A 85 -18.89 1.80 -8.23
C ARG A 85 -18.65 2.53 -9.57
N GLU A 86 -17.38 2.74 -9.96
CA GLU A 86 -17.04 3.38 -11.24
C GLU A 86 -17.31 2.41 -12.39
N GLY A 87 -16.85 1.15 -12.26
CA GLY A 87 -17.17 0.08 -13.20
C GLY A 87 -18.67 -0.16 -13.32
N GLU A 88 -19.41 -0.15 -12.21
CA GLU A 88 -20.87 -0.30 -12.25
C GLU A 88 -21.55 0.85 -13.00
N SER A 89 -21.09 2.09 -12.79
CA SER A 89 -21.57 3.27 -13.51
C SER A 89 -21.27 3.21 -15.01
N ILE A 90 -20.07 2.72 -15.40
CA ILE A 90 -19.72 2.49 -16.82
C ILE A 90 -20.67 1.46 -17.44
N SER A 91 -20.94 0.36 -16.75
CA SER A 91 -21.91 -0.66 -17.20
C SER A 91 -23.31 -0.08 -17.39
N TRP A 92 -23.78 0.74 -16.46
CA TRP A 92 -25.07 1.41 -16.58
C TRP A 92 -25.10 2.39 -17.77
N HIS A 93 -24.05 3.22 -17.94
CA HIS A 93 -23.91 4.09 -19.10
C HIS A 93 -23.93 3.32 -20.43
N LEU A 94 -23.27 2.17 -20.48
CA LEU A 94 -23.31 1.27 -21.64
C LEU A 94 -24.72 0.77 -21.91
N ALA A 95 -25.42 0.26 -20.90
CA ALA A 95 -26.79 -0.22 -21.06
C ALA A 95 -27.70 0.87 -21.64
N GLU A 96 -27.64 2.07 -21.07
CA GLU A 96 -28.41 3.23 -21.50
C GLU A 96 -28.13 3.65 -22.94
N VAL A 97 -26.85 3.75 -23.30
CA VAL A 97 -26.45 4.20 -24.64
C VAL A 97 -26.71 3.13 -25.70
N LEU A 98 -26.62 1.85 -25.34
CA LEU A 98 -26.83 0.73 -26.26
C LEU A 98 -28.31 0.31 -26.36
N GLY A 99 -29.19 0.85 -25.51
CA GLY A 99 -30.61 0.50 -25.46
C GLY A 99 -30.87 -0.87 -24.83
N LEU A 100 -30.02 -1.27 -23.88
CA LEU A 100 -30.16 -2.50 -23.11
C LEU A 100 -30.89 -2.23 -21.79
N ASP A 101 -31.58 -3.23 -21.26
CA ASP A 101 -32.29 -3.12 -19.99
C ASP A 101 -31.36 -3.50 -18.82
N PRO A 102 -31.06 -2.57 -17.88
CA PRO A 102 -30.20 -2.82 -16.72
C PRO A 102 -30.66 -3.99 -15.82
N SER A 103 -31.96 -4.30 -15.82
CA SER A 103 -32.56 -5.34 -14.98
C SER A 103 -32.41 -6.75 -15.53
N THR A 104 -32.10 -6.89 -16.82
CA THR A 104 -31.98 -8.19 -17.51
C THR A 104 -30.61 -8.40 -18.17
N THR A 105 -29.87 -7.33 -18.44
CA THR A 105 -28.55 -7.40 -19.07
C THR A 105 -27.55 -8.13 -18.16
N LYS A 106 -26.82 -9.09 -18.74
CA LYS A 106 -25.83 -9.89 -18.01
C LYS A 106 -24.61 -9.05 -17.65
N ARG A 107 -24.29 -9.01 -16.36
CA ARG A 107 -23.15 -8.31 -15.77
C ARG A 107 -22.28 -9.35 -15.06
N ILE A 108 -21.03 -9.47 -15.48
CA ILE A 108 -20.05 -10.36 -14.84
C ILE A 108 -19.04 -9.56 -14.04
N VAL A 109 -18.69 -10.06 -12.86
CA VAL A 109 -17.71 -9.45 -11.97
C VAL A 109 -16.59 -10.44 -11.67
N PHE A 110 -15.39 -9.94 -11.44
CA PHE A 110 -14.21 -10.72 -11.11
C PHE A 110 -13.15 -9.84 -10.47
N HIS A 111 -12.36 -10.42 -9.57
CA HIS A 111 -11.25 -9.73 -8.89
C HIS A 111 -9.88 -10.08 -9.49
N GLU A 112 -9.82 -11.00 -10.43
CA GLU A 112 -8.61 -11.39 -11.17
C GLU A 112 -8.98 -11.91 -12.57
N ILE A 113 -8.08 -11.72 -13.53
CA ILE A 113 -8.31 -12.14 -14.92
C ILE A 113 -7.62 -13.49 -15.15
N THR A 114 -8.14 -14.53 -14.50
CA THR A 114 -7.69 -15.92 -14.65
C THR A 114 -8.74 -16.75 -15.40
N ALA A 115 -8.33 -17.83 -16.05
CA ALA A 115 -9.28 -18.68 -16.77
C ALA A 115 -10.38 -19.26 -15.85
N PRO A 116 -10.09 -19.73 -14.62
CA PRO A 116 -11.11 -20.16 -13.68
C PRO A 116 -12.05 -19.03 -13.26
N ALA A 117 -11.53 -17.85 -12.92
CA ALA A 117 -12.34 -16.73 -12.45
C ALA A 117 -13.30 -16.22 -13.52
N ILE A 118 -12.81 -16.01 -14.74
CA ILE A 118 -13.62 -15.52 -15.86
C ILE A 118 -14.71 -16.54 -16.26
N LYS A 119 -14.37 -17.84 -16.33
CA LYS A 119 -15.36 -18.89 -16.63
C LYS A 119 -16.43 -18.98 -15.55
N LYS A 120 -16.06 -18.87 -14.27
CA LYS A 120 -17.01 -18.84 -13.15
C LYS A 120 -17.93 -17.63 -13.22
N ALA A 121 -17.38 -16.46 -13.57
CA ALA A 121 -18.14 -15.22 -13.72
C ALA A 121 -19.15 -15.32 -14.87
N VAL A 122 -18.74 -15.86 -16.02
CA VAL A 122 -19.66 -16.12 -17.15
C VAL A 122 -20.73 -17.16 -16.81
N ALA A 123 -20.41 -18.19 -16.02
CA ALA A 123 -21.40 -19.17 -15.58
C ALA A 123 -22.45 -18.60 -14.61
N ASN A 124 -22.13 -17.52 -13.88
CA ASN A 124 -22.98 -16.93 -12.86
C ASN A 124 -23.07 -15.40 -13.02
N PRO A 125 -23.67 -14.90 -14.11
CA PRO A 125 -23.86 -13.47 -14.28
C PRO A 125 -24.84 -12.93 -13.24
N ARG A 126 -24.60 -11.69 -12.81
CA ARG A 126 -25.58 -10.88 -12.09
C ARG A 126 -26.16 -9.81 -13.02
N THR A 127 -27.00 -8.94 -12.47
CA THR A 127 -27.50 -7.74 -13.17
C THR A 127 -26.81 -6.49 -12.61
N ILE A 128 -27.11 -5.33 -13.21
CA ILE A 128 -26.57 -4.04 -12.76
C ILE A 128 -27.13 -3.70 -11.37
N ASN A 129 -26.24 -3.43 -10.44
CA ASN A 129 -26.56 -3.00 -9.08
C ASN A 129 -26.78 -1.49 -9.06
N MET A 130 -28.05 -1.09 -9.13
CA MET A 130 -28.43 0.32 -9.13
C MET A 130 -28.02 1.08 -7.86
N ASN A 131 -27.80 0.41 -6.72
CA ASN A 131 -27.31 1.10 -5.52
C ASN A 131 -25.86 1.59 -5.69
N LEU A 132 -25.00 0.78 -6.33
CA LEU A 132 -23.62 1.20 -6.64
C LEU A 132 -23.59 2.31 -7.68
N VAL A 133 -24.46 2.21 -8.71
CA VAL A 133 -24.65 3.27 -9.70
C VAL A 133 -25.08 4.57 -9.03
N ASN A 134 -26.12 4.54 -8.20
CA ASN A 134 -26.63 5.71 -7.49
C ASN A 134 -25.58 6.30 -6.54
N ALA A 135 -24.77 5.47 -5.87
CA ALA A 135 -23.67 5.95 -5.05
C ALA A 135 -22.59 6.68 -5.87
N GLN A 136 -22.28 6.19 -7.07
CA GLN A 136 -21.35 6.86 -8.00
C GLN A 136 -21.93 8.17 -8.53
N GLN A 137 -23.20 8.18 -8.94
CA GLN A 137 -23.90 9.38 -9.41
C GLN A 137 -24.00 10.44 -8.32
N ALA A 138 -24.36 10.06 -7.09
CA ALA A 138 -24.42 10.97 -5.94
C ALA A 138 -23.07 11.65 -5.70
N ARG A 139 -21.96 10.88 -5.77
CA ARG A 139 -20.61 11.45 -5.69
C ARG A 139 -20.33 12.42 -6.84
N ARG A 140 -20.67 12.05 -8.08
CA ARG A 140 -20.46 12.87 -9.27
C ARG A 140 -21.22 14.21 -9.20
N VAL A 141 -22.48 14.16 -8.76
CA VAL A 141 -23.36 15.32 -8.53
C VAL A 141 -22.78 16.21 -7.43
N LEU A 142 -22.43 15.64 -6.28
CA LEU A 142 -21.85 16.38 -5.16
C LEU A 142 -20.56 17.12 -5.54
N ASP A 143 -19.62 16.43 -6.20
CA ASP A 143 -18.35 17.03 -6.59
C ASP A 143 -18.57 18.14 -7.64
N ARG A 144 -19.57 18.02 -8.52
CA ARG A 144 -19.96 19.06 -9.49
C ARG A 144 -20.57 20.29 -8.81
N LEU A 145 -21.50 20.09 -7.87
CA LEU A 145 -22.12 21.19 -7.09
C LEU A 145 -21.05 21.99 -6.34
N VAL A 146 -20.17 21.33 -5.60
CA VAL A 146 -19.09 22.00 -4.85
C VAL A 146 -18.15 22.77 -5.78
N GLY A 147 -17.73 22.14 -6.89
CA GLY A 147 -16.83 22.78 -7.85
C GLY A 147 -17.45 24.01 -8.50
N PHE A 148 -18.73 23.94 -8.91
CA PHE A 148 -19.42 25.03 -9.60
C PHE A 148 -19.73 26.21 -8.67
N GLU A 149 -20.17 25.94 -7.44
CA GLU A 149 -20.53 26.97 -6.46
C GLU A 149 -19.32 27.67 -5.82
N LEU A 150 -18.27 26.92 -5.46
CA LEU A 150 -17.15 27.48 -4.70
C LEU A 150 -16.03 28.08 -5.56
N SER A 151 -15.80 27.58 -6.78
CA SER A 151 -14.71 28.11 -7.63
C SER A 151 -14.87 29.62 -7.93
N PRO A 152 -16.07 30.15 -8.24
CA PRO A 152 -16.27 31.60 -8.42
C PRO A 152 -15.96 32.44 -7.18
N VAL A 153 -16.10 31.87 -5.97
CA VAL A 153 -15.71 32.56 -4.73
C VAL A 153 -14.19 32.67 -4.65
N LEU A 154 -13.45 31.60 -4.97
CA LEU A 154 -11.98 31.62 -4.99
C LEU A 154 -11.44 32.65 -5.98
N TRP A 155 -12.02 32.73 -7.19
CA TRP A 155 -11.60 33.71 -8.19
C TRP A 155 -11.81 35.15 -7.73
N ARG A 156 -12.94 35.45 -7.06
CA ARG A 156 -13.25 36.78 -6.52
C ARG A 156 -12.39 37.16 -5.32
N LYS A 157 -11.99 36.22 -4.48
CA LYS A 157 -11.35 36.48 -3.19
C LYS A 157 -9.84 36.31 -3.15
N ILE A 158 -9.28 35.42 -3.97
CA ILE A 158 -7.85 35.08 -3.95
C ILE A 158 -7.14 35.62 -5.20
N GLY A 159 -7.71 35.48 -6.39
CA GLY A 159 -7.17 36.11 -7.59
C GLY A 159 -7.69 35.51 -8.90
N MET A 160 -8.03 36.39 -9.84
CA MET A 160 -8.51 36.02 -11.19
C MET A 160 -7.41 35.52 -12.14
N GLN A 161 -6.13 35.75 -11.83
CA GLN A 161 -5.01 35.47 -12.73
C GLN A 161 -4.54 34.01 -12.73
N ARG A 162 -5.00 33.20 -11.77
CA ARG A 162 -4.73 31.75 -11.72
C ARG A 162 -6.09 31.06 -11.60
N SER A 163 -6.40 30.16 -12.53
CA SER A 163 -7.64 29.38 -12.56
C SER A 163 -7.69 28.39 -11.38
N LEU A 164 -7.94 28.91 -10.17
CA LEU A 164 -8.14 28.09 -8.98
C LEU A 164 -9.41 27.26 -9.14
N SER A 165 -9.37 26.00 -8.70
CA SER A 165 -10.54 25.14 -8.66
C SER A 165 -10.83 24.74 -7.23
N ALA A 166 -12.12 24.73 -6.87
CA ALA A 166 -12.57 24.19 -5.61
C ALA A 166 -12.80 22.68 -5.74
N GLY A 167 -12.21 21.90 -4.83
CA GLY A 167 -12.37 20.46 -4.80
C GLY A 167 -12.61 19.99 -3.37
N ARG A 168 -13.78 19.40 -3.10
CA ARG A 168 -14.22 19.00 -1.75
C ARG A 168 -13.16 18.19 -0.99
N VAL A 169 -12.54 17.20 -1.63
CA VAL A 169 -11.52 16.33 -1.02
C VAL A 169 -10.12 16.95 -1.16
N GLN A 170 -9.82 17.58 -2.30
CA GLN A 170 -8.51 18.19 -2.56
C GLN A 170 -8.19 19.30 -1.57
N SER A 171 -9.16 20.16 -1.24
CA SER A 171 -8.97 21.25 -0.28
C SER A 171 -8.66 20.74 1.13
N VAL A 172 -9.22 19.60 1.55
CA VAL A 172 -8.90 18.99 2.85
C VAL A 172 -7.48 18.40 2.84
N ALA A 173 -7.06 17.76 1.75
CA ALA A 173 -5.69 17.27 1.62
C ALA A 173 -4.66 18.41 1.65
N VAL A 174 -4.93 19.52 0.94
CA VAL A 174 -4.10 20.74 1.00
C VAL A 174 -4.07 21.31 2.42
N ARG A 175 -5.21 21.30 3.13
CA ARG A 175 -5.27 21.75 4.52
C ARG A 175 -4.34 20.94 5.44
N LEU A 176 -4.30 19.62 5.32
CA LEU A 176 -3.39 18.78 6.13
C LEU A 176 -1.92 19.15 5.92
N ILE A 177 -1.52 19.44 4.67
CA ILE A 177 -0.16 19.89 4.35
C ILE A 177 0.10 21.27 4.99
N VAL A 178 -0.85 22.20 4.87
CA VAL A 178 -0.73 23.55 5.45
C VAL A 178 -0.68 23.50 6.99
N GLU A 179 -1.43 22.61 7.62
CA GLU A 179 -1.40 22.42 9.08
C GLU A 179 -0.03 21.88 9.52
N ARG A 180 0.50 20.85 8.86
CA ARG A 180 1.86 20.36 9.13
C ARG A 180 2.93 21.44 8.90
N GLU A 181 2.80 22.21 7.83
CA GLU A 181 3.74 23.30 7.55
C GLU A 181 3.67 24.38 8.63
N ARG A 182 2.48 24.67 9.17
CA ARG A 182 2.33 25.57 10.32
C ARG A 182 2.95 24.99 11.58
N GLU A 183 2.78 23.70 11.86
CA GLU A 183 3.46 23.02 12.97
C GLU A 183 4.98 23.20 12.87
N ILE A 184 5.57 22.95 11.68
CA ILE A 184 7.00 23.13 11.42
C ILE A 184 7.43 24.58 11.64
N ASN A 185 6.67 25.56 11.12
CA ASN A 185 6.99 26.98 11.27
C ASN A 185 6.91 27.50 12.71
N HIS A 186 6.08 26.88 13.56
CA HIS A 186 5.96 27.22 14.99
C HIS A 186 6.81 26.31 15.89
N PHE A 187 7.53 25.34 15.33
CA PHE A 187 8.38 24.46 16.10
C PHE A 187 9.60 25.23 16.60
N ILE A 188 9.74 25.31 17.92
CA ILE A 188 10.92 25.89 18.58
C ILE A 188 11.85 24.72 18.89
N SER A 189 12.98 24.66 18.19
CA SER A 189 13.97 23.61 18.43
C SER A 189 14.59 23.76 19.81
N GLU A 190 14.64 22.66 20.55
CA GLU A 190 15.33 22.56 21.83
C GLU A 190 16.54 21.66 21.67
N SER A 191 17.68 22.11 22.20
CA SER A 191 18.92 21.35 22.20
C SER A 191 18.89 20.28 23.28
N SER A 192 19.39 19.10 22.97
CA SER A 192 19.67 18.05 23.94
C SER A 192 21.02 17.40 23.67
N PHE A 193 21.60 16.73 24.66
CA PHE A 193 22.90 16.10 24.54
C PHE A 193 22.75 14.58 24.63
N LYS A 194 23.20 13.87 23.58
CA LYS A 194 23.30 12.42 23.56
C LYS A 194 24.72 12.00 23.95
N VAL A 195 24.83 11.21 25.01
CA VAL A 195 26.12 10.65 25.46
C VAL A 195 26.30 9.24 24.91
N GLU A 196 27.43 9.01 24.26
CA GLU A 196 27.84 7.72 23.70
C GLU A 196 29.20 7.34 24.26
N ALA A 197 29.29 6.13 24.83
CA ALA A 197 30.50 5.55 25.40
C ALA A 197 30.92 4.33 24.60
N PHE A 198 32.21 4.21 24.30
CA PHE A 198 32.77 3.13 23.51
C PHE A 198 33.69 2.26 24.36
N PHE A 199 33.46 0.95 24.29
CA PHE A 199 34.16 -0.06 25.08
C PHE A 199 34.75 -1.13 24.17
N LYS A 200 35.83 -1.77 24.62
CA LYS A 200 36.39 -2.97 23.99
C LYS A 200 36.11 -4.21 24.82
N ALA A 201 35.66 -5.25 24.15
CA ALA A 201 35.54 -6.60 24.70
C ALA A 201 35.90 -7.64 23.63
N PRO A 202 36.36 -8.84 24.03
CA PRO A 202 36.62 -9.92 23.09
C PRO A 202 35.31 -10.46 22.50
N ASP A 203 35.30 -10.69 21.19
CA ASP A 203 34.24 -11.43 20.51
C ASP A 203 34.34 -12.95 20.77
N ILE A 204 33.46 -13.72 20.15
CA ILE A 204 33.44 -15.20 20.26
C ILE A 204 34.73 -15.88 19.76
N HIS A 205 35.56 -15.18 18.97
CA HIS A 205 36.85 -15.65 18.47
C HIS A 205 38.04 -15.05 19.24
N GLY A 206 37.78 -14.31 20.32
CA GLY A 206 38.79 -13.65 21.14
C GLY A 206 39.38 -12.37 20.53
N LYS A 207 38.85 -11.89 19.39
CA LYS A 207 39.26 -10.63 18.79
C LYS A 207 38.61 -9.47 19.53
N GLN A 208 39.40 -8.45 19.87
CA GLN A 208 38.88 -7.25 20.51
C GLN A 208 38.00 -6.46 19.54
N VAL A 209 36.74 -6.27 19.90
CA VAL A 209 35.75 -5.49 19.15
C VAL A 209 35.29 -4.30 19.98
N VAL A 210 34.95 -3.20 19.30
CA VAL A 210 34.41 -2.00 19.94
C VAL A 210 32.89 -2.09 19.92
N PHE A 211 32.24 -1.79 21.04
CA PHE A 211 30.78 -1.67 21.14
C PHE A 211 30.39 -0.36 21.83
N LYS A 212 29.16 0.08 21.54
CA LYS A 212 28.59 1.35 22.01
C LYS A 212 27.65 1.13 23.20
N ALA A 213 27.69 2.04 24.17
CA ALA A 213 26.69 2.18 25.22
C ALA A 213 26.21 3.63 25.29
N GLU A 214 24.94 3.84 25.56
CA GLU A 214 24.32 5.16 25.67
C GLU A 214 24.22 5.59 27.14
N GLY A 215 24.48 6.87 27.40
CA GLY A 215 24.33 7.46 28.72
C GLY A 215 22.88 7.83 29.09
N PRO A 216 22.69 8.58 30.18
CA PRO A 216 21.36 9.05 30.60
C PRO A 216 20.68 9.92 29.53
N THR A 217 19.38 9.72 29.30
CA THR A 217 18.60 10.38 28.23
C THR A 217 18.13 11.81 28.56
N LYS A 218 18.60 12.42 29.66
CA LYS A 218 18.09 13.69 30.19
C LYS A 218 19.20 14.72 30.41
N LEU A 219 20.00 14.99 29.38
CA LEU A 219 21.02 16.03 29.42
C LEU A 219 20.55 17.14 28.48
N SER A 220 19.93 18.18 29.02
CA SER A 220 19.31 19.27 28.25
C SER A 220 20.27 20.44 28.03
N THR A 221 21.41 20.47 28.72
CA THR A 221 22.39 21.55 28.59
C THR A 221 23.81 21.03 28.46
N GLN A 222 24.67 21.82 27.81
CA GLN A 222 26.10 21.52 27.71
C GLN A 222 26.73 21.31 29.09
N LYS A 223 26.34 22.11 30.09
CA LYS A 223 26.86 22.00 31.46
C LYS A 223 26.52 20.67 32.12
N GLU A 224 25.30 20.17 31.90
CA GLU A 224 24.89 18.85 32.40
C GLU A 224 25.68 17.73 31.73
N ALA A 225 25.85 17.81 30.41
CA ALA A 225 26.65 16.85 29.66
C ALA A 225 28.12 16.85 30.09
N GLU A 226 28.74 18.03 30.21
CA GLU A 226 30.10 18.19 30.73
C GLU A 226 30.23 17.68 32.16
N HIS A 227 29.24 17.96 33.02
CA HIS A 227 29.23 17.46 34.39
C HIS A 227 29.21 15.92 34.41
N PHE A 228 28.37 15.30 33.57
CA PHE A 228 28.32 13.85 33.42
C PHE A 228 29.67 13.30 32.95
N LEU A 229 30.26 13.83 31.87
CA LEU A 229 31.55 13.40 31.36
C LEU A 229 32.67 13.54 32.40
N ASN A 230 32.73 14.68 33.11
CA ASN A 230 33.70 14.93 34.16
C ASN A 230 33.54 13.97 35.34
N SER A 231 32.30 13.62 35.70
CA SER A 231 32.04 12.62 36.74
C SER A 231 32.54 11.22 36.37
N CYS A 232 32.77 10.96 35.08
CA CYS A 232 33.27 9.69 34.55
C CYS A 232 34.81 9.65 34.41
N ILE A 233 35.52 10.74 34.72
CA ILE A 233 36.99 10.78 34.67
C ILE A 233 37.57 9.79 35.70
N ALA A 234 38.54 8.98 35.26
CA ALA A 234 39.16 7.91 36.05
C ALA A 234 38.18 6.83 36.57
N ALA A 235 36.98 6.75 36.01
CA ALA A 235 36.02 5.71 36.35
C ALA A 235 36.45 4.34 35.82
N ASN A 236 36.16 3.31 36.60
CA ASN A 236 36.15 1.93 36.14
C ASN A 236 34.74 1.53 35.74
N TYR A 237 34.64 0.79 34.64
CA TYR A 237 33.36 0.36 34.09
C TYR A 237 33.22 -1.15 34.24
N LYS A 238 32.06 -1.58 34.74
CA LYS A 238 31.74 -2.99 34.90
C LYS A 238 30.34 -3.29 34.45
N VAL A 239 30.14 -4.48 33.90
CA VAL A 239 28.79 -4.95 33.58
C VAL A 239 28.05 -5.26 34.88
N GLY A 240 27.03 -4.46 35.20
CA GLY A 240 26.24 -4.59 36.42
C GLY A 240 25.04 -5.53 36.27
N ASP A 241 24.39 -5.52 35.10
CA ASP A 241 23.23 -6.37 34.79
C ASP A 241 23.23 -6.72 33.31
N ILE A 242 22.74 -7.91 32.97
CA ILE A 242 22.51 -8.35 31.58
C ILE A 242 21.13 -8.96 31.50
N GLN A 243 20.29 -8.41 30.62
CA GLN A 243 18.98 -8.96 30.31
C GLN A 243 18.96 -9.46 28.89
N VAL A 244 18.67 -10.75 28.73
CA VAL A 244 18.46 -11.40 27.45
C VAL A 244 16.97 -11.70 27.32
N LYS A 245 16.31 -11.14 26.31
CA LYS A 245 14.88 -11.33 26.08
C LYS A 245 14.61 -11.79 24.64
N PRO A 246 13.74 -12.79 24.45
CA PRO A 246 13.27 -13.11 23.11
C PRO A 246 12.46 -11.93 22.57
N ALA A 247 12.78 -11.53 21.35
CA ALA A 247 12.04 -10.54 20.59
C ALA A 247 11.57 -11.19 19.28
N LYS A 248 10.47 -10.70 18.74
CA LYS A 248 9.95 -11.19 17.46
C LYS A 248 9.42 -10.06 16.61
N ARG A 249 9.58 -10.21 15.30
CA ARG A 249 8.94 -9.34 14.31
C ARG A 249 7.98 -10.20 13.50
N SER A 250 6.75 -9.73 13.35
CA SER A 250 5.74 -10.40 12.54
C SER A 250 5.64 -9.73 11.17
N PRO A 251 5.37 -10.51 10.11
CA PRO A 251 5.14 -9.93 8.80
C PRO A 251 3.88 -9.08 8.81
N ALA A 252 3.91 -8.02 8.00
CA ALA A 252 2.75 -7.20 7.79
C ALA A 252 1.78 -7.82 6.77
N ALA A 253 0.53 -7.34 6.77
CA ALA A 253 -0.55 -7.87 5.95
C ALA A 253 -0.28 -7.72 4.44
N PRO A 254 -0.94 -8.53 3.57
CA PRO A 254 -0.97 -8.32 2.13
C PRO A 254 -1.37 -6.89 1.75
N PHE A 255 -1.01 -6.47 0.54
CA PHE A 255 -1.23 -5.09 0.13
C PHE A 255 -2.71 -4.74 -0.04
N THR A 256 -3.12 -3.63 0.57
CA THR A 256 -4.22 -2.79 0.08
C THR A 256 -3.68 -1.75 -0.91
N THR A 257 -4.58 -1.00 -1.57
CA THR A 257 -4.23 0.13 -2.45
C THR A 257 -3.31 1.13 -1.74
N SER A 258 -3.64 1.50 -0.50
CA SER A 258 -2.90 2.53 0.25
C SER A 258 -1.50 2.04 0.62
N THR A 259 -1.39 0.82 1.15
CA THR A 259 -0.09 0.25 1.55
C THR A 259 0.82 -0.03 0.37
N LEU A 260 0.26 -0.40 -0.81
CA LEU A 260 1.04 -0.57 -2.03
C LEU A 260 1.63 0.76 -2.49
N GLN A 261 0.82 1.83 -2.49
CA GLN A 261 1.27 3.17 -2.87
C GLN A 261 2.38 3.69 -1.94
N GLN A 262 2.24 3.48 -0.62
CA GLN A 262 3.24 3.88 0.37
C GLN A 262 4.56 3.13 0.15
N GLU A 263 4.54 1.79 0.06
CA GLU A 263 5.76 0.99 -0.09
C GLU A 263 6.42 1.20 -1.46
N ALA A 264 5.65 1.38 -2.54
CA ALA A 264 6.20 1.73 -3.84
C ALA A 264 6.86 3.13 -3.84
N SER A 265 6.29 4.09 -3.11
CA SER A 265 6.91 5.41 -2.91
C SER A 265 8.22 5.29 -2.14
N ARG A 266 8.22 4.62 -0.98
CA ARG A 266 9.39 4.46 -0.11
C ARG A 266 10.53 3.69 -0.78
N LYS A 267 10.23 2.56 -1.42
CA LYS A 267 11.26 1.63 -1.94
C LYS A 267 11.69 1.92 -3.36
N MET A 268 10.87 2.63 -4.15
CA MET A 268 11.11 2.81 -5.58
C MET A 268 11.03 4.27 -6.02
N GLY A 269 10.67 5.20 -5.13
CA GLY A 269 10.44 6.60 -5.48
C GLY A 269 9.27 6.78 -6.44
N TYR A 270 8.33 5.83 -6.50
CA TYR A 270 7.19 5.92 -7.40
C TYR A 270 6.13 6.86 -6.87
N SER A 271 5.67 7.79 -7.70
CA SER A 271 4.48 8.56 -7.40
C SER A 271 3.25 7.64 -7.34
N VAL A 272 2.23 8.04 -6.57
CA VAL A 272 0.97 7.29 -6.48
C VAL A 272 0.35 7.02 -7.86
N SER A 273 0.45 7.98 -8.78
CA SER A 273 -0.05 7.86 -10.15
C SER A 273 0.71 6.78 -10.93
N ARG A 274 2.05 6.80 -10.88
CA ARG A 274 2.87 5.79 -11.54
C ARG A 274 2.57 4.39 -11.01
N THR A 275 2.48 4.23 -9.69
CA THR A 275 2.15 2.94 -9.06
C THR A 275 0.81 2.40 -9.55
N MET A 276 -0.23 3.24 -9.61
CA MET A 276 -1.55 2.79 -10.07
C MET A 276 -1.59 2.46 -11.57
N ILE A 277 -0.86 3.19 -12.42
CA ILE A 277 -0.75 2.86 -13.85
C ILE A 277 -0.10 1.48 -14.04
N LEU A 278 1.00 1.21 -13.34
CA LEU A 278 1.69 -0.07 -13.43
C LEU A 278 0.86 -1.21 -12.84
N ALA A 279 0.20 -1.00 -11.70
CA ALA A 279 -0.71 -1.97 -11.11
C ALA A 279 -1.89 -2.29 -12.04
N GLN A 280 -2.44 -1.27 -12.72
CA GLN A 280 -3.49 -1.47 -13.71
C GLN A 280 -3.01 -2.34 -14.88
N LYS A 281 -1.81 -2.09 -15.42
CA LYS A 281 -1.20 -2.95 -16.46
C LYS A 281 -1.04 -4.40 -15.98
N LEU A 282 -0.58 -4.61 -14.75
CA LEU A 282 -0.45 -5.94 -14.16
C LEU A 282 -1.80 -6.65 -14.00
N TYR A 283 -2.82 -5.94 -13.55
CA TYR A 283 -4.17 -6.50 -13.40
C TYR A 283 -4.79 -6.86 -14.76
N GLU A 284 -4.75 -5.94 -15.74
CA GLU A 284 -5.34 -6.14 -17.08
C GLU A 284 -4.62 -7.25 -17.89
N SER A 285 -3.37 -7.55 -17.56
CA SER A 285 -2.60 -8.68 -18.10
C SER A 285 -2.76 -9.97 -17.27
N GLY A 286 -3.60 -9.97 -16.24
CA GLY A 286 -3.93 -11.13 -15.41
C GLY A 286 -2.81 -11.56 -14.46
N LYS A 287 -1.88 -10.67 -14.11
CA LYS A 287 -0.73 -10.97 -13.24
C LYS A 287 -1.02 -10.76 -11.76
N ILE A 288 -1.86 -9.80 -11.42
CA ILE A 288 -2.29 -9.52 -10.04
C ILE A 288 -3.81 -9.44 -9.93
N THR A 289 -4.31 -9.52 -8.70
CA THR A 289 -5.71 -9.20 -8.36
C THR A 289 -5.99 -7.71 -8.49
N TYR A 290 -7.28 -7.33 -8.41
CA TYR A 290 -7.74 -5.96 -8.58
C TYR A 290 -7.05 -4.99 -7.61
N MET A 291 -6.41 -3.98 -8.17
CA MET A 291 -5.52 -3.06 -7.44
C MET A 291 -6.22 -1.95 -6.65
N ARG A 292 -7.56 -1.85 -6.74
CA ARG A 292 -8.36 -0.88 -5.98
C ARG A 292 -9.18 -1.60 -4.93
N THR A 293 -8.50 -1.94 -3.84
CA THR A 293 -9.02 -2.69 -2.71
C THR A 293 -8.53 -2.09 -1.40
N ASP A 294 -9.37 -2.12 -0.39
CA ASP A 294 -9.07 -1.90 1.03
C ASP A 294 -9.01 -3.21 1.83
N SER A 295 -9.18 -4.34 1.16
CA SER A 295 -9.11 -5.67 1.76
C SER A 295 -7.68 -6.16 1.93
N ILE A 296 -7.43 -6.79 3.08
CA ILE A 296 -6.20 -7.54 3.36
C ILE A 296 -6.44 -9.07 3.35
N SER A 297 -7.66 -9.48 2.99
CA SER A 297 -8.07 -10.88 2.97
C SER A 297 -7.44 -11.62 1.79
N LEU A 298 -7.18 -12.91 1.98
CA LEU A 298 -6.74 -13.84 0.94
C LEU A 298 -7.74 -14.99 0.86
N SER A 299 -8.06 -15.42 -0.37
CA SER A 299 -8.91 -16.57 -0.65
C SER A 299 -8.24 -17.87 -0.21
N GLU A 300 -9.04 -18.91 0.05
CA GLU A 300 -8.51 -20.23 0.43
C GLU A 300 -7.57 -20.79 -0.65
N THR A 301 -7.94 -20.64 -1.93
CA THR A 301 -7.09 -21.03 -3.06
C THR A 301 -5.75 -20.32 -3.05
N ALA A 302 -5.74 -19.00 -2.77
CA ALA A 302 -4.50 -18.24 -2.68
C ALA A 302 -3.64 -18.68 -1.49
N LEU A 303 -4.25 -18.93 -0.33
CA LEU A 303 -3.53 -19.41 0.86
C LEU A 303 -2.88 -20.77 0.61
N GLU A 304 -3.56 -21.68 -0.11
CA GLU A 304 -2.99 -22.96 -0.50
C GLU A 304 -1.82 -22.82 -1.48
N ASP A 305 -1.94 -21.94 -2.47
CA ASP A 305 -0.89 -21.67 -3.46
C ASP A 305 0.36 -21.06 -2.80
N ILE A 306 0.16 -20.06 -1.94
CA ILE A 306 1.23 -19.45 -1.13
C ILE A 306 1.87 -20.50 -0.21
N SER A 307 1.07 -21.38 0.42
CA SER A 307 1.58 -22.44 1.30
C SER A 307 2.51 -23.41 0.57
N LYS A 308 2.13 -23.82 -0.64
CA LYS A 308 2.94 -24.67 -1.50
C LYS A 308 4.25 -23.97 -1.86
N GLU A 309 4.18 -22.72 -2.30
CA GLU A 309 5.34 -21.92 -2.70
C GLU A 309 6.34 -21.72 -1.55
N ILE A 310 5.87 -21.39 -0.33
CA ILE A 310 6.75 -21.23 0.82
C ILE A 310 7.46 -22.54 1.16
N ARG A 311 6.71 -23.65 1.16
CA ARG A 311 7.25 -24.97 1.52
C ARG A 311 8.26 -25.47 0.48
N SER A 312 8.03 -25.24 -0.81
CA SER A 312 8.95 -25.64 -1.88
C SER A 312 10.22 -24.79 -1.90
N SER A 313 10.09 -23.48 -1.72
CA SER A 313 11.18 -22.53 -1.96
C SER A 313 12.00 -22.20 -0.70
N TYR A 314 11.40 -22.29 0.49
CA TYR A 314 12.06 -21.92 1.76
C TYR A 314 12.05 -23.03 2.81
N GLY A 315 11.10 -23.96 2.73
CA GLY A 315 10.96 -25.09 3.64
C GLY A 315 9.87 -24.92 4.69
N ALA A 316 9.49 -26.02 5.35
CA ALA A 316 8.33 -26.07 6.24
C ALA A 316 8.40 -25.10 7.43
N ASN A 317 9.60 -24.85 7.98
CA ASN A 317 9.79 -23.94 9.12
C ASN A 317 9.48 -22.47 8.79
N TYR A 318 9.45 -22.12 7.50
CA TYR A 318 9.15 -20.75 7.05
C TYR A 318 7.65 -20.51 6.84
N HIS A 319 6.82 -21.55 6.85
CA HIS A 319 5.38 -21.41 6.62
C HIS A 319 4.62 -21.28 7.94
N GLN A 320 3.92 -20.16 8.10
CA GLN A 320 3.00 -19.94 9.22
C GLN A 320 1.71 -19.33 8.68
N PRO A 321 0.60 -20.08 8.60
CA PRO A 321 -0.63 -19.58 8.00
C PRO A 321 -1.22 -18.46 8.86
N ARG A 322 -1.58 -17.34 8.23
CA ARG A 322 -2.13 -16.16 8.90
C ARG A 322 -3.42 -15.70 8.23
N LYS A 323 -4.44 -15.47 9.05
CA LYS A 323 -5.66 -14.79 8.62
C LYS A 323 -5.62 -13.34 9.09
N PHE A 324 -5.45 -12.43 8.14
CA PHE A 324 -5.60 -11.00 8.38
C PHE A 324 -7.08 -10.63 8.23
N LYS A 325 -7.62 -9.83 9.16
CA LYS A 325 -8.99 -9.34 9.11
C LYS A 325 -8.98 -7.82 9.16
N ASN A 326 -9.81 -7.19 8.32
CA ASN A 326 -10.05 -5.77 8.39
C ASN A 326 -10.76 -5.39 9.70
N LYS A 327 -10.55 -4.16 10.17
CA LYS A 327 -11.23 -3.65 11.38
C LYS A 327 -12.71 -3.29 11.14
N ASN A 328 -13.11 -3.02 9.89
CA ASN A 328 -14.45 -2.55 9.55
C ASN A 328 -15.08 -3.47 8.51
N GLU A 329 -15.93 -4.41 8.96
CA GLU A 329 -16.67 -5.32 8.07
C GLU A 329 -17.77 -4.57 7.30
N SER A 330 -17.51 -4.18 6.06
CA SER A 330 -18.55 -3.66 5.15
C SER A 330 -18.81 -4.67 4.02
N ALA A 331 -20.06 -4.82 3.57
CA ALA A 331 -20.42 -5.82 2.55
C ALA A 331 -19.74 -5.63 1.16
N GLN A 332 -18.95 -4.55 0.95
CA GLN A 332 -18.06 -4.40 -0.20
C GLN A 332 -16.73 -5.18 -0.06
N GLU A 333 -16.49 -5.84 1.07
CA GLU A 333 -15.33 -6.70 1.39
C GLU A 333 -15.24 -8.02 0.60
N ALA A 334 -16.00 -8.17 -0.48
CA ALA A 334 -15.79 -9.28 -1.42
C ALA A 334 -14.42 -9.20 -2.12
N HIS A 335 -13.73 -8.05 -2.05
CA HIS A 335 -12.41 -7.90 -2.62
C HIS A 335 -11.34 -8.67 -1.85
N GLU A 336 -10.38 -9.20 -2.62
CA GLU A 336 -9.15 -9.77 -2.08
C GLU A 336 -8.08 -8.67 -1.97
N ALA A 337 -7.02 -8.94 -1.20
CA ALA A 337 -5.83 -8.12 -1.22
C ALA A 337 -5.16 -8.09 -2.59
N ILE A 338 -4.30 -7.10 -2.82
CA ILE A 338 -3.44 -7.02 -4.00
C ILE A 338 -2.34 -8.07 -3.87
N ARG A 339 -2.43 -9.13 -4.69
CA ARG A 339 -1.52 -10.28 -4.71
C ARG A 339 -1.30 -10.80 -6.14
N PRO A 340 -0.27 -11.61 -6.41
CA PRO A 340 -0.16 -12.36 -7.66
C PRO A 340 -1.37 -13.27 -7.88
N THR A 341 -1.81 -13.42 -9.13
CA THR A 341 -2.86 -14.39 -9.51
C THR A 341 -2.39 -15.84 -9.38
N TYR A 342 -1.10 -16.08 -9.61
CA TYR A 342 -0.43 -17.36 -9.43
C TYR A 342 0.91 -17.13 -8.74
N MET A 343 1.12 -17.76 -7.58
CA MET A 343 2.33 -17.55 -6.76
C MET A 343 3.59 -18.16 -7.38
N GLY A 344 3.47 -19.25 -8.14
CA GLY A 344 4.59 -19.86 -8.84
C GLY A 344 5.21 -18.97 -9.93
N ASN A 345 4.57 -17.85 -10.29
CA ASN A 345 5.16 -16.85 -11.17
C ASN A 345 5.98 -15.86 -10.33
N HIS A 346 7.30 -16.00 -10.30
CA HIS A 346 8.15 -15.14 -9.46
C HIS A 346 8.44 -13.78 -10.11
N THR A 347 8.17 -13.64 -11.40
CA THR A 347 8.44 -12.43 -12.17
C THR A 347 7.47 -12.27 -13.34
N VAL A 348 7.55 -11.14 -14.03
CA VAL A 348 6.80 -10.82 -15.25
C VAL A 348 7.75 -10.38 -16.36
N GLU A 349 7.35 -10.60 -17.61
CA GLU A 349 8.16 -10.29 -18.80
C GLU A 349 8.29 -8.78 -19.07
N ASP A 350 7.29 -8.00 -18.66
CA ASP A 350 7.28 -6.54 -18.88
C ASP A 350 8.16 -5.84 -17.84
N ASP A 351 9.33 -5.38 -18.29
CA ASP A 351 10.34 -4.71 -17.46
C ASP A 351 9.81 -3.47 -16.72
N GLU A 352 8.81 -2.76 -17.28
CA GLU A 352 8.25 -1.57 -16.65
C GLU A 352 7.45 -1.93 -15.38
N THR A 353 6.77 -3.08 -15.41
CA THR A 353 5.92 -3.54 -14.30
C THR A 353 6.62 -4.54 -13.38
N LYS A 354 7.75 -5.11 -13.81
CA LYS A 354 8.53 -6.12 -13.09
C LYS A 354 8.84 -5.77 -11.65
N ARG A 355 9.36 -4.56 -11.40
CA ARG A 355 9.69 -4.10 -10.04
C ARG A 355 8.46 -4.08 -9.14
N LEU A 356 7.35 -3.51 -9.61
CA LEU A 356 6.11 -3.43 -8.82
C LEU A 356 5.53 -4.82 -8.56
N TYR A 357 5.59 -5.72 -9.56
CA TYR A 357 5.17 -7.10 -9.39
C TYR A 357 6.00 -7.83 -8.34
N GLU A 358 7.34 -7.72 -8.38
CA GLU A 358 8.23 -8.30 -7.38
C GLU A 358 7.93 -7.77 -5.97
N LEU A 359 7.59 -6.49 -5.83
CA LEU A 359 7.16 -5.92 -4.55
C LEU A 359 5.89 -6.59 -4.03
N ILE A 360 4.86 -6.72 -4.89
CA ILE A 360 3.59 -7.37 -4.57
C ILE A 360 3.81 -8.85 -4.22
N TRP A 361 4.62 -9.56 -5.00
CA TRP A 361 4.95 -10.97 -4.79
C TRP A 361 5.63 -11.19 -3.44
N LYS A 362 6.70 -10.44 -3.16
CA LYS A 362 7.47 -10.55 -1.91
C LYS A 362 6.62 -10.20 -0.69
N ARG A 363 5.75 -9.19 -0.79
CA ARG A 363 4.82 -8.85 0.30
C ARG A 363 3.79 -9.95 0.56
N THR A 364 3.24 -10.52 -0.50
CA THR A 364 2.23 -11.58 -0.40
C THR A 364 2.80 -12.82 0.28
N ILE A 365 3.95 -13.31 -0.19
CA ILE A 365 4.58 -14.51 0.38
C ILE A 365 5.01 -14.27 1.83
N ALA A 366 5.65 -13.13 2.12
CA ALA A 366 6.09 -12.78 3.47
C ALA A 366 4.92 -12.74 4.47
N SER A 367 3.72 -12.31 4.05
CA SER A 367 2.53 -12.27 4.91
C SER A 367 2.12 -13.64 5.48
N GLN A 368 2.49 -14.73 4.83
CA GLN A 368 2.21 -16.10 5.25
C GLN A 368 3.47 -16.83 5.76
N MET A 369 4.57 -16.10 5.96
CA MET A 369 5.79 -16.65 6.51
C MET A 369 5.83 -16.55 8.05
N SER A 370 6.69 -17.36 8.64
CA SER A 370 6.97 -17.38 10.08
C SER A 370 7.52 -16.04 10.59
N ASP A 371 7.26 -15.76 11.87
CA ASP A 371 7.86 -14.60 12.56
C ASP A 371 9.40 -14.66 12.44
N ALA A 372 10.05 -13.51 12.32
CA ALA A 372 11.49 -13.41 12.53
C ALA A 372 11.75 -13.39 14.04
N ALA A 373 12.64 -14.27 14.51
CA ALA A 373 12.98 -14.41 15.92
C ALA A 373 14.34 -13.78 16.20
N PHE A 374 14.40 -13.01 17.27
CA PHE A 374 15.56 -12.28 17.72
C PHE A 374 15.80 -12.55 19.21
N GLU A 375 17.04 -12.38 19.60
CA GLU A 375 17.44 -12.32 20.99
C GLU A 375 18.01 -10.93 21.25
N LYS A 376 17.30 -10.13 22.04
CA LYS A 376 17.75 -8.79 22.43
C LYS A 376 18.48 -8.88 23.75
N THR A 377 19.74 -8.43 23.74
CA THR A 377 20.58 -8.33 24.92
C THR A 377 20.72 -6.86 25.30
N THR A 378 20.37 -6.53 26.54
CA THR A 378 20.61 -5.22 27.13
C THR A 378 21.56 -5.37 28.31
N ALA A 379 22.73 -4.76 28.23
CA ALA A 379 23.73 -4.73 29.28
C ALA A 379 23.72 -3.35 29.95
N LYS A 380 23.58 -3.33 31.28
CA LYS A 380 23.74 -2.14 32.10
C LYS A 380 25.16 -2.08 32.63
N ILE A 381 25.86 -0.99 32.35
CA ILE A 381 27.24 -0.78 32.72
C ILE A 381 27.27 0.20 33.88
N SER A 382 27.81 -0.24 35.01
CA SER A 382 28.02 0.58 36.19
C SER A 382 29.29 1.41 36.06
N ILE A 383 29.23 2.64 36.57
CA ILE A 383 30.34 3.60 36.61
C ILE A 383 30.81 3.69 38.06
N SER A 384 32.11 3.50 38.34
CA SER A 384 32.58 3.43 39.74
C SER A 384 32.55 4.76 40.50
N THR A 385 32.53 5.89 39.80
CA THR A 385 32.68 7.24 40.36
C THR A 385 31.35 7.95 40.61
N ASN A 386 30.24 7.44 40.08
CA ASN A 386 28.91 8.03 40.25
C ASN A 386 27.83 6.93 40.35
N LYS A 387 26.55 7.32 40.40
CA LYS A 387 25.41 6.39 40.50
C LYS A 387 24.69 6.14 39.17
N ASP A 388 25.14 6.79 38.11
CA ASP A 388 24.55 6.66 36.80
C ASP A 388 24.97 5.35 36.14
N GLN A 389 24.29 5.02 35.05
CA GLN A 389 24.54 3.80 34.29
C GLN A 389 24.56 4.11 32.80
N LEU A 390 25.39 3.36 32.08
CA LEU A 390 25.36 3.33 30.62
C LEU A 390 24.59 2.08 30.18
N THR A 391 23.88 2.16 29.06
CA THR A 391 23.09 1.06 28.52
C THR A 391 23.62 0.69 27.15
N ALA A 392 24.12 -0.54 27.02
CA ALA A 392 24.45 -1.13 25.72
C ALA A 392 23.32 -2.08 25.32
N SER A 393 22.84 -1.97 24.08
CA SER A 393 21.84 -2.91 23.53
C SER A 393 22.37 -3.51 22.23
N GLY A 394 22.07 -4.79 22.04
CA GLY A 394 22.35 -5.50 20.79
C GLY A 394 21.27 -6.52 20.52
N GLU A 395 21.09 -6.84 19.24
CA GLU A 395 20.09 -7.80 18.79
C GLU A 395 20.76 -8.85 17.91
N VAL A 396 20.49 -10.13 18.19
CA VAL A 396 20.96 -11.25 17.37
C VAL A 396 19.76 -11.94 16.75
N MET A 397 19.75 -12.02 15.42
CA MET A 397 18.73 -12.76 14.69
C MET A 397 18.94 -14.26 14.89
N GLN A 398 17.97 -14.92 15.51
CA GLN A 398 17.96 -16.36 15.73
C GLN A 398 17.31 -17.08 14.54
N PHE A 399 16.33 -16.45 13.92
CA PHE A 399 15.64 -16.96 12.75
C PHE A 399 15.12 -15.79 11.91
N ASP A 400 15.45 -15.78 10.62
CA ASP A 400 15.12 -14.70 9.69
C ASP A 400 13.64 -14.67 9.31
N GLY A 401 12.93 -15.80 9.34
CA GLY A 401 11.50 -15.88 9.07
C GLY A 401 11.13 -15.15 7.77
N PHE A 402 10.12 -14.28 7.82
CA PHE A 402 9.70 -13.47 6.68
C PHE A 402 10.74 -12.45 6.16
N LEU A 403 11.71 -12.03 7.00
CA LEU A 403 12.73 -11.04 6.61
C LEU A 403 13.68 -11.55 5.54
N LYS A 404 13.73 -12.87 5.34
CA LYS A 404 14.42 -13.50 4.21
C LYS A 404 13.95 -12.99 2.84
N VAL A 405 12.70 -12.53 2.76
CA VAL A 405 12.06 -12.16 1.49
C VAL A 405 11.60 -10.70 1.46
N TYR A 406 11.13 -10.15 2.59
CA TYR A 406 10.55 -8.81 2.63
C TYR A 406 10.83 -8.10 3.96
N MET A 407 11.21 -6.83 3.87
CA MET A 407 11.28 -5.89 4.99
C MET A 407 10.54 -4.61 4.59
N GLU A 408 9.70 -4.05 5.44
CA GLU A 408 9.00 -2.78 5.16
C GLU A 408 9.98 -1.62 5.03
N GLY A 409 9.65 -0.64 4.18
CA GLY A 409 10.35 0.64 4.20
C GLY A 409 9.93 1.46 5.42
N LYS A 410 10.87 2.15 6.05
CA LYS A 410 10.57 3.21 7.02
C LYS A 410 10.58 4.56 6.29
N ASP A 411 9.78 5.52 6.76
CA ASP A 411 9.73 6.88 6.16
C ASP A 411 11.02 7.67 6.41
N GLU A 412 11.72 7.35 7.50
CA GLU A 412 13.07 7.83 7.81
C GLU A 412 14.00 6.61 7.81
N GLU A 413 15.13 6.70 7.11
CA GLU A 413 16.25 5.81 7.33
C GLU A 413 16.78 6.10 8.73
N ASP A 414 16.18 5.48 9.75
CA ASP A 414 16.82 5.37 11.05
C ASP A 414 18.09 4.54 10.83
N GLU A 415 19.21 5.20 10.54
CA GLU A 415 20.55 4.60 10.66
C GLU A 415 20.75 4.01 12.08
N GLU A 416 19.92 4.41 13.05
CA GLU A 416 19.94 3.91 14.43
C GLU A 416 19.42 2.46 14.61
N ASN A 417 18.76 1.83 13.63
CA ASN A 417 18.17 0.48 13.81
C ASN A 417 19.09 -0.69 13.45
N THR A 418 20.38 -0.45 13.22
CA THR A 418 21.38 -1.53 13.28
C THR A 418 22.01 -1.54 14.67
N GLU A 419 21.22 -1.95 15.68
CA GLU A 419 21.79 -2.40 16.96
C GLU A 419 22.71 -3.60 16.62
N GLY A 420 24.01 -3.34 16.51
CA GLY A 420 25.01 -4.36 16.22
C GLY A 420 25.01 -5.46 17.29
N MET A 421 25.57 -6.61 16.96
CA MET A 421 25.73 -7.69 17.94
C MET A 421 26.66 -7.22 19.07
N LEU A 422 26.18 -7.30 20.31
CA LEU A 422 27.05 -7.10 21.46
C LEU A 422 28.04 -8.27 21.56
N PRO A 423 29.31 -8.02 21.94
CA PRO A 423 30.21 -9.09 22.31
C PRO A 423 29.63 -9.88 23.49
N PRO A 424 30.02 -11.15 23.69
CA PRO A 424 29.58 -11.92 24.84
C PRO A 424 30.07 -11.26 26.14
N LEU A 425 29.14 -10.67 26.88
CA LEU A 425 29.39 -10.03 28.18
C LEU A 425 28.90 -10.93 29.32
N LYS A 426 29.55 -10.84 30.48
CA LYS A 426 29.08 -11.45 31.73
C LYS A 426 28.95 -10.39 32.82
N VAL A 427 28.00 -10.60 33.73
CA VAL A 427 27.85 -9.74 34.91
C VAL A 427 29.14 -9.80 35.72
N GLY A 428 29.69 -8.63 36.04
CA GLY A 428 30.95 -8.45 36.74
C GLY A 428 32.16 -8.19 35.84
N ASP A 429 32.05 -8.38 34.52
CA ASP A 429 33.15 -8.13 33.59
C ASP A 429 33.64 -6.69 33.68
N ALA A 430 34.95 -6.52 33.78
CA ALA A 430 35.60 -5.21 33.66
C ALA A 430 35.73 -4.85 32.18
N LEU A 431 35.25 -3.67 31.81
CA LEU A 431 35.25 -3.21 30.42
C LEU A 431 36.43 -2.28 30.15
N HIS A 432 37.08 -2.47 29.00
CA HIS A 432 38.13 -1.57 28.55
C HIS A 432 37.48 -0.34 27.92
N PHE A 433 37.51 0.77 28.65
CA PHE A 433 37.05 2.07 28.18
C PHE A 433 37.93 2.59 27.05
N VAL A 434 37.31 3.06 25.95
CA VAL A 434 38.01 3.69 24.83
C VAL A 434 37.84 5.19 24.89
N GLU A 435 36.59 5.65 24.77
CA GLU A 435 36.22 7.06 24.80
C GLU A 435 34.75 7.25 25.16
N MET A 436 34.38 8.46 25.54
CA MET A 436 32.99 8.88 25.76
C MET A 436 32.81 10.28 25.21
N LEU A 437 31.76 10.47 24.43
CA LEU A 437 31.45 11.70 23.73
C LEU A 437 30.03 12.13 24.07
N ALA A 438 29.82 13.44 24.19
CA ALA A 438 28.50 14.05 24.21
C ALA A 438 28.33 14.87 22.93
N SER A 439 27.26 14.58 22.19
CA SER A 439 26.90 15.32 20.98
C SER A 439 25.58 16.06 21.20
N GLU A 440 25.53 17.31 20.75
CA GLU A 440 24.30 18.09 20.68
C GLU A 440 23.40 17.51 19.58
N LYS A 441 22.10 17.37 19.87
CA LYS A 441 21.06 16.83 19.01
C LYS A 441 19.94 17.84 18.84
#